data_AF-A0A6N6SID8-F1
#
_entry.id   AF-A0A6N6SID8-F1
#
_cell.length_a   1.000
_cell.length_b   1.000
_cell.length_c   1.000
_cell.angle_alpha   90.00
_cell.angle_beta   90.00
_cell.angle_gamma   90.00
#
_symmetry.space_group_name_H-M   'P 1'
#
loop_
_entity.id
_entity.type
_entity.pdbx_description
1 polymer ?
#
loop_
_entity_poly.entity_id
_entity_poly.type
_entity_poly.pdbx_seq_one_letter_code
_entity_poly.pdbx_strand_id
1 'polypeptide(L)'
;MGVRAILTNSVRSAILALAPTMALADFAGDFDALLVEGKRDAAERLAAERIAAAPEDAAAHFALGLAEFLGAVEGLGQGLHRYGLANSYGNPSEIVLGDGLPFLRIPVPTNPAPEPVTYAGLRALLVEFTADLAVAEATLAAAPAKDFDLPLRVPAIRLDMDGDGAGDAEGSIAALYLAVTGADFSEEGREWGRLAAAGKVAPMGIDQSEVPWLQAYCHLLSAVADIPLAYDWHEALEMTFHDAFPATRLPSSGLVDEEKRLLAQLGPEPPQFDVGDYTGDWWERYRDWRDTPEGMARARWEEQSFAVRIAGLVDLGVFVHLMHWPVVEPERMGEAREHLLAMVALSRENWRRIEAETDDNREWLPGPKQTSLLPNLRVNDVVVYGWRRFLDELEALLEGRTLLPHWRFAEGRGVNLRRFFDEPPTLDPILIAQGTSVLPYLEDGDTVSQDTVGGILNMLEAGPLGYFLWFN
;
A
#
# COMPACT_ATOMS: atom_id res chain seq x y z
N MET A 1 4.11 -59.74 33.84
CA MET A 1 4.18 -58.29 34.09
C MET A 1 4.82 -57.57 32.90
N GLY A 2 4.18 -57.53 31.72
CA GLY A 2 4.87 -57.02 30.51
C GLY A 2 4.02 -56.35 29.42
N VAL A 3 2.68 -56.42 29.47
CA VAL A 3 1.83 -55.88 28.38
C VAL A 3 1.05 -54.63 28.80
N ARG A 4 0.78 -54.46 30.10
CA ARG A 4 0.02 -53.29 30.63
C ARG A 4 0.86 -52.00 30.78
N ALA A 5 2.19 -52.12 30.80
CA ALA A 5 3.11 -50.99 30.93
C ALA A 5 3.50 -50.35 29.57
N ILE A 6 3.38 -51.11 28.46
CA ILE A 6 3.75 -50.62 27.13
C ILE A 6 2.61 -49.77 26.54
N LEU A 7 1.34 -50.12 26.78
CA LEU A 7 0.19 -49.35 26.32
C LEU A 7 -0.03 -48.02 27.07
N THR A 8 0.42 -47.90 28.32
CA THR A 8 0.24 -46.69 29.13
C THR A 8 1.26 -45.59 28.81
N ASN A 9 2.49 -45.95 28.42
CA ASN A 9 3.50 -44.97 27.97
C ASN A 9 3.24 -44.46 26.54
N SER A 10 2.77 -45.31 25.62
CA SER A 10 2.48 -44.88 24.25
C SER A 10 1.26 -43.94 24.16
N VAL A 11 0.21 -44.20 24.95
CA VAL A 11 -0.98 -43.33 25.00
C VAL A 11 -0.68 -42.01 25.74
N ARG A 12 0.13 -42.03 26.81
CA ARG A 12 0.58 -40.78 27.46
C ARG A 12 1.43 -39.92 26.54
N SER A 13 2.34 -40.53 25.78
CA SER A 13 3.21 -39.79 24.84
C SER A 13 2.41 -39.20 23.68
N ALA A 14 1.39 -39.91 23.18
CA ALA A 14 0.47 -39.38 22.17
C ALA A 14 -0.39 -38.23 22.71
N ILE A 15 -0.93 -38.33 23.93
CA ILE A 15 -1.72 -37.25 24.56
C ILE A 15 -0.83 -36.04 24.89
N LEU A 16 0.42 -36.23 25.33
CA LEU A 16 1.36 -35.13 25.57
C LEU A 16 1.79 -34.43 24.27
N ALA A 17 1.86 -35.17 23.15
CA ALA A 17 2.18 -34.59 21.84
C ALA A 17 0.99 -33.86 21.21
N LEU A 18 -0.26 -34.28 21.50
CA LEU A 18 -1.48 -33.66 20.96
C LEU A 18 -1.90 -32.36 21.68
N ALA A 19 -1.63 -32.24 22.98
CA ALA A 19 -1.96 -31.04 23.76
C ALA A 19 -1.36 -29.72 23.21
N PRO A 20 -0.06 -29.63 22.90
CA PRO A 20 0.51 -28.40 22.33
C PRO A 20 -0.05 -28.09 20.94
N THR A 21 -0.32 -29.11 20.12
CA THR A 21 -0.91 -28.94 18.78
C THR A 21 -2.36 -28.48 18.84
N MET A 22 -3.18 -29.03 19.75
CA MET A 22 -4.54 -28.54 19.99
C MET A 22 -4.54 -27.10 20.53
N ALA A 23 -3.65 -26.77 21.47
CA ALA A 23 -3.57 -25.43 22.02
C ALA A 23 -3.15 -24.37 20.97
N LEU A 24 -2.32 -24.75 19.99
CA LEU A 24 -1.98 -23.87 18.86
C LEU A 24 -3.15 -23.74 17.87
N ALA A 25 -3.87 -24.83 17.58
CA ALA A 25 -5.05 -24.79 16.70
C ALA A 25 -6.19 -23.94 17.29
N ASP A 26 -6.42 -24.03 18.61
CA ASP A 26 -7.38 -23.19 19.32
C ASP A 26 -6.94 -21.71 19.29
N PHE A 27 -5.65 -21.44 19.53
CA PHE A 27 -5.09 -20.08 19.43
C PHE A 27 -5.22 -19.48 18.03
N ALA A 28 -4.83 -20.21 16.98
CA ALA A 28 -4.88 -19.75 15.60
C ALA A 28 -6.33 -19.45 15.17
N GLY A 29 -7.27 -20.34 15.51
CA GLY A 29 -8.68 -20.15 15.21
C GLY A 29 -9.29 -18.93 15.92
N ASP A 30 -8.98 -18.75 17.21
CA ASP A 30 -9.47 -17.59 17.98
C ASP A 30 -8.85 -16.28 17.47
N PHE A 31 -7.55 -16.27 17.18
CA PHE A 31 -6.85 -15.11 16.65
C PHE A 31 -7.37 -14.70 15.27
N ASP A 32 -7.52 -15.65 14.34
CA ASP A 32 -8.11 -15.43 13.02
C ASP A 32 -9.56 -14.90 13.12
N ALA A 33 -10.38 -15.49 13.99
CA ALA A 33 -11.76 -15.04 14.19
C ALA A 33 -11.83 -13.59 14.68
N LEU A 34 -10.97 -13.20 15.64
CA LEU A 34 -10.90 -11.83 16.13
C LEU A 34 -10.54 -10.84 15.01
N LEU A 35 -9.55 -11.16 14.17
CA LEU A 35 -9.16 -10.28 13.06
C LEU A 35 -10.22 -10.18 11.96
N VAL A 36 -10.93 -11.26 11.63
CA VAL A 36 -12.03 -11.26 10.66
C VAL A 36 -13.28 -10.51 11.18
N GLU A 37 -13.43 -10.43 12.50
CA GLU A 37 -14.44 -9.60 13.17
C GLU A 37 -13.99 -8.14 13.36
N GLY A 38 -12.76 -7.79 12.96
CA GLY A 38 -12.21 -6.44 13.14
C GLY A 38 -11.91 -6.08 14.60
N LYS A 39 -11.67 -7.09 15.45
CA LYS A 39 -11.34 -6.94 16.88
C LYS A 39 -9.83 -7.04 17.10
N ARG A 40 -9.07 -6.24 16.37
CA ARG A 40 -7.60 -6.27 16.39
C ARG A 40 -7.02 -6.10 17.80
N ASP A 41 -7.54 -5.17 18.60
CA ASP A 41 -7.18 -4.96 20.01
C ASP A 41 -7.27 -6.24 20.87
N ALA A 42 -8.28 -7.07 20.61
CA ALA A 42 -8.46 -8.33 21.32
C ALA A 42 -7.49 -9.40 20.80
N ALA A 43 -7.21 -9.40 19.49
CA ALA A 43 -6.23 -10.30 18.88
C ALA A 43 -4.80 -10.01 19.39
N GLU A 44 -4.44 -8.73 19.52
CA GLU A 44 -3.16 -8.29 20.11
C GLU A 44 -3.00 -8.81 21.54
N ARG A 45 -4.02 -8.58 22.40
CA ARG A 45 -4.01 -9.09 23.78
C ARG A 45 -3.91 -10.61 23.85
N LEU A 46 -4.63 -11.33 22.99
CA LEU A 46 -4.58 -12.79 22.91
C LEU A 46 -3.16 -13.28 22.58
N ALA A 47 -2.48 -12.65 21.62
CA ALA A 47 -1.11 -12.97 21.26
C ALA A 47 -0.12 -12.63 22.39
N ALA A 48 -0.25 -11.47 23.03
CA ALA A 48 0.60 -11.07 24.15
C ALA A 48 0.46 -12.02 25.36
N GLU A 49 -0.76 -12.43 25.71
CA GLU A 49 -1.02 -13.43 26.76
C GLU A 49 -0.41 -14.79 26.42
N ARG A 50 -0.47 -15.18 25.14
CA ARG A 50 0.16 -16.41 24.66
C ARG A 50 1.68 -16.37 24.79
N ILE A 51 2.32 -15.27 24.42
CA ILE A 51 3.76 -15.07 24.60
C ILE A 51 4.12 -15.12 26.10
N ALA A 52 3.34 -14.49 26.97
CA ALA A 52 3.58 -14.53 28.41
C ALA A 52 3.51 -15.97 28.98
N ALA A 53 2.63 -16.81 28.43
CA ALA A 53 2.49 -18.21 28.82
C ALA A 53 3.55 -19.14 28.18
N ALA A 54 3.97 -18.83 26.95
CA ALA A 54 4.94 -19.59 26.17
C ALA A 54 5.89 -18.64 25.40
N PRO A 55 6.93 -18.10 26.05
CA PRO A 55 7.83 -17.10 25.45
C PRO A 55 8.60 -17.60 24.22
N GLU A 56 8.65 -18.91 24.01
CA GLU A 56 9.33 -19.54 22.88
C GLU A 56 8.39 -19.90 21.71
N ASP A 57 7.13 -19.48 21.77
CA ASP A 57 6.10 -19.68 20.73
C ASP A 57 6.26 -18.63 19.61
N ALA A 58 6.81 -19.07 18.47
CA ALA A 58 7.08 -18.19 17.33
C ALA A 58 5.80 -17.69 16.65
N ALA A 59 4.76 -18.52 16.56
CA ALA A 59 3.47 -18.12 15.99
C ALA A 59 2.85 -16.98 16.79
N ALA A 60 2.97 -17.03 18.12
CA ALA A 60 2.46 -15.97 18.99
C ALA A 60 3.20 -14.63 18.82
N HIS A 61 4.53 -14.66 18.60
CA HIS A 61 5.31 -13.45 18.30
C HIS A 61 4.93 -12.85 16.95
N PHE A 62 4.80 -13.70 15.92
CA PHE A 62 4.32 -13.23 14.62
C PHE A 62 2.90 -12.66 14.72
N ALA A 63 1.99 -13.35 15.42
CA ALA A 63 0.62 -12.89 15.64
C ALA A 63 0.57 -11.53 16.37
N LEU A 64 1.40 -11.32 17.38
CA LEU A 64 1.48 -10.02 18.06
C LEU A 64 1.99 -8.93 17.11
N GLY A 65 3.10 -9.17 16.41
CA GLY A 65 3.66 -8.21 15.46
C GLY A 65 2.70 -7.88 14.31
N LEU A 66 1.92 -8.87 13.83
CA LEU A 66 0.85 -8.65 12.86
C LEU A 66 -0.26 -7.77 13.43
N ALA A 67 -0.72 -8.04 14.65
CA ALA A 67 -1.76 -7.22 15.27
C ALA A 67 -1.27 -5.78 15.55
N GLU A 68 -0.01 -5.58 15.92
CA GLU A 68 0.60 -4.26 16.09
C GLU A 68 0.74 -3.53 14.74
N PHE A 69 1.19 -4.22 13.69
CA PHE A 69 1.27 -3.67 12.33
C PHE A 69 -0.10 -3.22 11.81
N LEU A 70 -1.13 -4.06 11.96
CA LEU A 70 -2.50 -3.70 11.60
C LEU A 70 -2.98 -2.49 12.41
N GLY A 71 -2.52 -2.36 13.66
CA GLY A 71 -2.81 -1.22 14.53
C GLY A 71 -2.22 0.09 14.00
N ALA A 72 -0.99 0.05 13.48
CA ALA A 72 -0.39 1.21 12.81
C ALA A 72 -1.21 1.66 11.59
N VAL A 73 -1.68 0.70 10.78
CA VAL A 73 -2.54 0.99 9.60
C VAL A 73 -3.90 1.53 10.03
N GLU A 74 -4.53 0.95 11.05
CA GLU A 74 -5.78 1.47 11.64
C GLU A 74 -5.60 2.89 12.19
N GLY A 75 -4.51 3.17 12.92
CA GLY A 75 -4.23 4.49 13.47
C GLY A 75 -4.10 5.56 12.37
N LEU A 76 -3.39 5.24 11.28
CA LEU A 76 -3.31 6.10 10.10
C LEU A 76 -4.70 6.33 9.47
N GLY A 77 -5.45 5.26 9.23
CA GLY A 77 -6.81 5.31 8.68
C GLY A 77 -7.77 6.14 9.54
N GLN A 78 -7.79 5.91 10.85
CA GLN A 78 -8.61 6.65 11.81
C GLN A 78 -8.25 8.13 11.85
N GLY A 79 -6.97 8.48 11.73
CA GLY A 79 -6.55 9.88 11.59
C GLY A 79 -7.08 10.54 10.31
N LEU A 80 -7.03 9.83 9.18
CA LEU A 80 -7.57 10.29 7.91
C LEU A 80 -9.11 10.40 7.95
N HIS A 81 -9.79 9.43 8.55
CA HIS A 81 -11.23 9.46 8.82
C HIS A 81 -11.61 10.66 9.70
N ARG A 82 -10.89 10.89 10.80
CA ARG A 82 -11.09 12.06 11.69
C ARG A 82 -11.03 13.38 10.93
N TYR A 83 -10.08 13.50 10.00
CA TYR A 83 -9.94 14.70 9.17
C TYR A 83 -10.91 14.76 7.97
N GLY A 84 -11.67 13.70 7.72
CA GLY A 84 -12.67 13.65 6.66
C GLY A 84 -12.06 13.50 5.27
N LEU A 85 -11.07 12.63 5.12
CA LEU A 85 -10.55 12.24 3.80
C LEU A 85 -11.71 11.79 2.91
N ALA A 86 -11.86 12.42 1.76
CA ALA A 86 -12.88 12.09 0.78
C ALA A 86 -12.44 10.92 -0.11
N ASN A 87 -12.95 9.72 0.14
CA ASN A 87 -12.60 8.50 -0.63
C ASN A 87 -13.41 8.33 -1.92
N SER A 88 -14.44 9.15 -2.11
CA SER A 88 -15.19 9.22 -3.37
C SER A 88 -14.43 10.12 -4.35
N TYR A 89 -13.33 9.58 -4.86
CA TYR A 89 -12.71 10.10 -6.05
C TYR A 89 -13.66 9.81 -7.22
N GLY A 90 -14.14 10.85 -7.88
CA GLY A 90 -15.10 10.77 -8.99
C GLY A 90 -14.89 11.89 -10.02
N ASN A 91 -13.70 12.49 -10.04
CA ASN A 91 -13.30 13.57 -10.92
C ASN A 91 -11.92 13.20 -11.50
N PRO A 92 -11.58 13.54 -12.76
CA PRO A 92 -10.23 13.45 -13.33
C PRO A 92 -9.02 13.94 -12.50
N SER A 93 -9.21 14.52 -11.30
CA SER A 93 -8.20 14.63 -10.22
C SER A 93 -7.71 13.27 -9.68
N GLU A 94 -8.48 12.19 -9.88
CA GLU A 94 -8.18 10.79 -9.54
C GLU A 94 -6.76 10.36 -9.89
N ILE A 95 -6.31 10.76 -11.08
CA ILE A 95 -5.08 10.24 -11.69
C ILE A 95 -3.82 10.80 -11.02
N VAL A 96 -3.93 11.79 -10.10
CA VAL A 96 -2.72 12.58 -9.81
C VAL A 96 -2.46 13.07 -8.38
N LEU A 97 -3.47 13.35 -7.55
CA LEU A 97 -3.22 13.60 -6.11
C LEU A 97 -3.39 12.34 -5.25
N GLY A 98 -4.45 11.55 -5.51
CA GLY A 98 -4.61 10.20 -4.93
C GLY A 98 -3.54 9.23 -5.43
N ASP A 99 -3.14 9.35 -6.70
CA ASP A 99 -2.03 8.56 -7.23
C ASP A 99 -0.63 9.03 -6.80
N GLY A 100 -0.47 10.30 -6.42
CA GLY A 100 0.84 10.89 -6.12
C GLY A 100 1.34 10.73 -4.67
N LEU A 101 0.44 10.60 -3.69
CA LEU A 101 0.77 10.45 -2.27
C LEU A 101 0.25 9.11 -1.72
N PRO A 102 1.14 8.12 -1.46
CA PRO A 102 0.73 6.76 -1.12
C PRO A 102 -0.24 6.62 0.06
N PHE A 103 -0.10 7.44 1.09
CA PHE A 103 -0.92 7.36 2.31
C PHE A 103 -2.34 7.93 2.16
N LEU A 104 -2.63 8.71 1.11
CA LEU A 104 -3.99 9.22 0.85
C LEU A 104 -4.86 8.21 0.06
N ARG A 105 -4.28 7.06 -0.32
CA ARG A 105 -4.99 5.98 -1.04
C ARG A 105 -5.76 5.03 -0.12
N ILE A 106 -5.57 5.13 1.19
CA ILE A 106 -6.23 4.24 2.14
C ILE A 106 -7.74 4.58 2.16
N PRO A 107 -8.62 3.65 1.77
CA PRO A 107 -10.05 3.87 1.82
C PRO A 107 -10.49 3.97 3.28
N VAL A 108 -11.13 5.08 3.63
CA VAL A 108 -11.76 5.27 4.94
C VAL A 108 -13.28 5.49 4.81
N PRO A 109 -14.08 5.22 5.84
CA PRO A 109 -15.50 5.57 5.84
C PRO A 109 -15.71 7.09 5.68
N THR A 110 -16.92 7.50 5.30
CA THR A 110 -17.25 8.94 5.26
C THR A 110 -17.52 9.44 6.67
N ASN A 111 -16.73 10.42 7.13
CA ASN A 111 -17.00 11.10 8.39
C ASN A 111 -18.10 12.18 8.22
N PRO A 112 -19.24 12.09 8.93
CA PRO A 112 -20.32 13.08 8.81
C PRO A 112 -20.00 14.42 9.49
N ALA A 113 -19.01 14.47 10.38
CA ALA A 113 -18.62 15.65 11.13
C ALA A 113 -17.09 15.71 11.35
N PRO A 114 -16.30 15.85 10.27
CA PRO A 114 -14.85 15.80 10.35
C PRO A 114 -14.24 17.02 11.02
N GLU A 115 -13.07 16.81 11.63
CA GLU A 115 -12.23 17.89 12.15
C GLU A 115 -11.46 18.57 11.00
N PRO A 116 -11.28 19.90 11.01
CA PRO A 116 -10.47 20.55 10.00
C PRO A 116 -9.02 20.06 10.02
N VAL A 117 -8.54 19.58 8.87
CA VAL A 117 -7.15 19.13 8.71
C VAL A 117 -6.17 20.30 8.82
N THR A 118 -5.00 20.04 9.38
CA THR A 118 -3.87 21.00 9.44
C THR A 118 -2.57 20.30 9.06
N TYR A 119 -1.59 21.07 8.60
CA TYR A 119 -0.22 20.58 8.34
C TYR A 119 0.37 19.86 9.56
N ALA A 120 0.27 20.48 10.74
CA ALA A 120 0.75 19.88 11.98
C ALA A 120 0.01 18.58 12.33
N GLY A 121 -1.30 18.52 12.09
CA GLY A 121 -2.11 17.32 12.35
C GLY A 121 -1.73 16.13 11.46
N LEU A 122 -1.55 16.35 10.16
CA LEU A 122 -1.12 15.28 9.25
C LEU A 122 0.35 14.87 9.48
N ARG A 123 1.24 15.81 9.81
CA ARG A 123 2.61 15.42 10.22
C ARG A 123 2.61 14.56 11.47
N ALA A 124 1.84 14.96 12.50
CA ALA A 124 1.73 14.18 13.74
C ALA A 124 1.23 12.76 13.45
N LEU A 125 0.24 12.64 12.55
CA LEU A 125 -0.28 11.34 12.12
C LEU A 125 0.79 10.45 11.46
N LEU A 126 1.65 11.01 10.58
CA LEU A 126 2.75 10.25 9.98
C LEU A 126 3.83 9.87 11.00
N VAL A 127 4.12 10.75 11.97
CA VAL A 127 5.07 10.45 13.06
C VAL A 127 4.55 9.31 13.94
N GLU A 128 3.27 9.36 14.35
CA GLU A 128 2.62 8.28 15.11
C GLU A 128 2.67 6.97 14.31
N PHE A 129 2.34 7.01 13.02
CA PHE A 129 2.41 5.85 12.15
C PHE A 129 3.81 5.19 12.11
N THR A 130 4.88 5.98 11.93
CA THR A 130 6.26 5.44 11.98
C THR A 130 6.64 4.85 13.34
N ALA A 131 6.15 5.44 14.43
CA ALA A 131 6.40 4.94 15.78
C ALA A 131 5.72 3.59 16.02
N ASP A 132 4.47 3.44 15.57
CA ASP A 132 3.71 2.20 15.71
C ASP A 132 4.28 1.08 14.82
N LEU A 133 4.73 1.40 13.60
CA LEU A 133 5.47 0.45 12.75
C LEU A 133 6.76 -0.04 13.41
N ALA A 134 7.48 0.84 14.13
CA ALA A 134 8.69 0.46 14.84
C ALA A 134 8.41 -0.50 16.02
N VAL A 135 7.25 -0.39 16.66
CA VAL A 135 6.81 -1.37 17.69
C VAL A 135 6.59 -2.74 17.05
N ALA A 136 5.83 -2.79 15.95
CA ALA A 136 5.57 -4.03 15.23
C ALA A 136 6.85 -4.69 14.73
N GLU A 137 7.76 -3.92 14.13
CA GLU A 137 9.07 -4.40 13.66
C GLU A 137 9.88 -5.01 14.81
N ALA A 138 9.97 -4.32 15.95
CA ALA A 138 10.73 -4.79 17.10
C ALA A 138 10.17 -6.12 17.66
N THR A 139 8.85 -6.27 17.69
CA THR A 139 8.19 -7.53 18.09
C THR A 139 8.51 -8.66 17.11
N LEU A 140 8.44 -8.40 15.80
CA LEU A 140 8.76 -9.38 14.77
C LEU A 140 10.25 -9.77 14.79
N ALA A 141 11.15 -8.81 15.00
CA ALA A 141 12.59 -9.04 15.13
C ALA A 141 12.94 -9.89 16.36
N ALA A 142 12.13 -9.81 17.41
CA ALA A 142 12.29 -10.61 18.62
C ALA A 142 11.72 -12.03 18.50
N ALA A 143 11.01 -12.35 17.41
CA ALA A 143 10.38 -13.65 17.22
C ALA A 143 11.44 -14.79 17.25
N PRO A 144 11.20 -15.87 18.01
CA PRO A 144 12.08 -17.04 17.99
C PRO A 144 12.24 -17.62 16.58
N ALA A 145 13.47 -17.94 16.19
CA ALA A 145 13.78 -18.60 14.91
C ALA A 145 13.36 -20.09 14.94
N LYS A 146 12.04 -20.34 14.91
CA LYS A 146 11.41 -21.65 14.88
C LYS A 146 10.30 -21.66 13.84
N ASP A 147 10.12 -22.81 13.22
CA ASP A 147 9.02 -23.06 12.29
C ASP A 147 7.67 -23.04 13.03
N PHE A 148 6.64 -22.54 12.36
CA PHE A 148 5.27 -22.54 12.87
C PHE A 148 4.26 -22.61 11.73
N ASP A 149 3.00 -22.88 12.07
CA ASP A 149 1.86 -22.86 11.16
C ASP A 149 0.73 -22.07 11.83
N LEU A 150 0.38 -20.92 11.25
CA LEU A 150 -0.66 -20.01 11.73
C LEU A 150 -1.68 -19.78 10.61
N PRO A 151 -2.70 -20.64 10.46
CA PRO A 151 -3.66 -20.50 9.36
C PRO A 151 -4.53 -19.25 9.53
N LEU A 152 -4.41 -18.27 8.63
CA LEU A 152 -5.16 -17.01 8.67
C LEU A 152 -5.94 -16.75 7.38
N ARG A 153 -7.14 -16.20 7.49
CA ARG A 153 -7.92 -15.67 6.36
C ARG A 153 -7.50 -14.22 6.09
N VAL A 154 -6.23 -14.02 5.73
CA VAL A 154 -5.62 -12.68 5.53
C VAL A 154 -6.51 -11.71 4.74
N PRO A 155 -7.09 -12.08 3.58
CA PRO A 155 -7.95 -11.18 2.81
C PRO A 155 -9.23 -10.73 3.53
N ALA A 156 -9.70 -11.52 4.50
CA ALA A 156 -10.92 -11.28 5.26
C ALA A 156 -10.67 -10.54 6.58
N ILE A 157 -9.41 -10.29 6.95
CA ILE A 157 -9.07 -9.41 8.09
C ILE A 157 -9.69 -8.05 7.83
N ARG A 158 -10.39 -7.50 8.83
CA ARG A 158 -11.04 -6.18 8.76
C ARG A 158 -10.32 -5.18 9.64
N LEU A 159 -10.17 -3.97 9.12
CA LEU A 159 -9.56 -2.84 9.81
C LEU A 159 -10.66 -1.90 10.32
N ASP A 160 -10.54 -1.49 11.58
CA ASP A 160 -11.39 -0.48 12.20
C ASP A 160 -10.93 0.94 11.77
N MET A 161 -11.30 1.32 10.55
CA MET A 161 -10.85 2.58 9.92
C MET A 161 -11.53 3.83 10.48
N ASP A 162 -12.70 3.72 11.12
CA ASP A 162 -13.41 4.84 11.72
C ASP A 162 -13.30 4.91 13.26
N GLY A 163 -12.79 3.85 13.89
CA GLY A 163 -12.51 3.79 15.33
C GLY A 163 -13.74 3.46 16.17
N ASP A 164 -14.74 2.79 15.61
CA ASP A 164 -15.98 2.43 16.31
C ASP A 164 -15.86 1.16 17.17
N GLY A 165 -14.73 0.47 17.08
CA GLY A 165 -14.41 -0.76 17.79
C GLY A 165 -14.69 -2.05 16.99
N ALA A 166 -15.09 -1.95 15.72
CA ALA A 166 -15.22 -3.10 14.82
C ALA A 166 -14.97 -2.72 13.34
N GLY A 167 -14.06 -3.43 12.69
CA GLY A 167 -13.86 -3.29 11.24
C GLY A 167 -15.06 -3.75 10.40
N ASP A 168 -15.30 -3.05 9.29
CA ASP A 168 -16.33 -3.39 8.31
C ASP A 168 -15.77 -4.16 7.10
N ALA A 169 -16.65 -4.56 6.18
CA ALA A 169 -16.24 -5.31 5.00
C ALA A 169 -15.45 -4.45 3.98
N GLU A 170 -15.67 -3.14 3.97
CA GLU A 170 -15.01 -2.19 3.07
C GLU A 170 -13.59 -1.87 3.55
N GLY A 171 -13.31 -2.01 4.84
CA GLY A 171 -11.99 -1.99 5.48
C GLY A 171 -11.27 -3.34 5.49
N SER A 172 -11.70 -4.33 4.71
CA SER A 172 -10.99 -5.61 4.63
C SER A 172 -9.66 -5.50 3.88
N ILE A 173 -8.67 -6.34 4.20
CA ILE A 173 -7.37 -6.38 3.48
C ILE A 173 -7.56 -6.60 1.98
N ALA A 174 -8.53 -7.43 1.58
CA ALA A 174 -8.90 -7.59 0.18
C ALA A 174 -9.38 -6.28 -0.46
N ALA A 175 -10.24 -5.53 0.22
CA ALA A 175 -10.74 -4.26 -0.27
C ALA A 175 -9.63 -3.20 -0.35
N LEU A 176 -8.75 -3.15 0.65
CA LEU A 176 -7.57 -2.28 0.66
C LEU A 176 -6.62 -2.59 -0.51
N TYR A 177 -6.29 -3.87 -0.71
CA TYR A 177 -5.45 -4.31 -1.82
C TYR A 177 -6.03 -3.88 -3.18
N LEU A 178 -7.35 -4.07 -3.38
CA LEU A 178 -8.04 -3.67 -4.61
C LEU A 178 -8.03 -2.14 -4.80
N ALA A 179 -8.22 -1.38 -3.72
CA ALA A 179 -8.21 0.08 -3.77
C ALA A 179 -6.82 0.64 -4.11
N VAL A 180 -5.75 0.10 -3.51
CA VAL A 180 -4.38 0.65 -3.65
C VAL A 180 -3.73 0.27 -4.98
N THR A 181 -3.95 -0.96 -5.46
CA THR A 181 -3.31 -1.46 -6.68
C THR A 181 -3.99 -0.97 -7.96
N GLY A 182 -5.25 -0.54 -7.88
CA GLY A 182 -6.07 -0.26 -9.06
C GLY A 182 -6.20 -1.47 -9.99
N ALA A 183 -5.95 -2.68 -9.47
CA ALA A 183 -5.88 -3.90 -10.27
C ALA A 183 -7.18 -4.08 -11.05
N ASP A 184 -7.04 -4.19 -12.38
CA ASP A 184 -8.13 -4.32 -13.32
C ASP A 184 -9.08 -5.43 -12.84
N PHE A 185 -10.31 -5.03 -12.52
CA PHE A 185 -11.30 -5.92 -11.94
C PHE A 185 -11.75 -6.90 -13.02
N SER A 186 -11.00 -7.98 -13.23
CA SER A 186 -11.57 -9.19 -13.84
C SER A 186 -12.80 -9.60 -13.01
N GLU A 187 -13.76 -10.27 -13.64
CA GLU A 187 -14.93 -10.76 -12.92
C GLU A 187 -14.54 -11.66 -11.72
N GLU A 188 -13.46 -12.43 -11.90
CA GLU A 188 -12.83 -13.27 -10.89
C GLU A 188 -12.29 -12.46 -9.71
N GLY A 189 -11.61 -11.31 -9.95
CA GLY A 189 -11.12 -10.44 -8.88
C GLY A 189 -12.26 -9.85 -8.02
N ARG A 190 -13.37 -9.44 -8.67
CA ARG A 190 -14.57 -8.96 -7.94
C ARG A 190 -15.26 -10.07 -7.16
N GLU A 191 -15.29 -11.29 -7.67
CA GLU A 191 -15.84 -12.43 -6.94
C GLU A 191 -14.98 -12.76 -5.72
N TRP A 192 -13.66 -12.81 -5.89
CA TRP A 192 -12.71 -13.04 -4.80
C TRP A 192 -12.86 -11.99 -3.69
N GLY A 193 -12.90 -10.70 -4.03
CA GLY A 193 -13.13 -9.62 -3.05
C GLY A 193 -14.45 -9.78 -2.29
N ARG A 194 -15.55 -10.16 -2.97
CA ARG A 194 -16.84 -10.44 -2.33
C ARG A 194 -16.78 -11.64 -1.38
N LEU A 195 -16.05 -12.69 -1.73
CA LEU A 195 -15.85 -13.85 -0.87
C LEU A 195 -15.00 -13.50 0.36
N ALA A 196 -13.94 -12.71 0.18
CA ALA A 196 -13.09 -12.23 1.25
C ALA A 196 -13.87 -11.36 2.25
N ALA A 197 -14.61 -10.37 1.76
CA ALA A 197 -15.50 -9.52 2.56
C ALA A 197 -16.53 -10.32 3.38
N ALA A 198 -17.01 -11.43 2.83
CA ALA A 198 -17.94 -12.35 3.49
C ALA A 198 -17.26 -13.36 4.45
N GLY A 199 -15.94 -13.32 4.60
CA GLY A 199 -15.16 -14.27 5.42
C GLY A 199 -15.15 -15.69 4.88
N LYS A 200 -15.47 -15.88 3.58
CA LYS A 200 -15.64 -17.18 2.90
C LYS A 200 -14.43 -17.63 2.10
N VAL A 201 -13.29 -16.98 2.30
CA VAL A 201 -12.00 -17.42 1.74
C VAL A 201 -11.38 -18.50 2.62
N ALA A 202 -10.62 -19.41 2.01
CA ALA A 202 -9.87 -20.41 2.75
C ALA A 202 -8.76 -19.75 3.57
N PRO A 203 -8.45 -20.24 4.79
CA PRO A 203 -7.25 -19.82 5.51
C PRO A 203 -6.00 -20.18 4.70
N MET A 204 -5.01 -19.31 4.78
CA MET A 204 -3.69 -19.41 4.16
C MET A 204 -2.69 -19.89 5.19
N GLY A 205 -1.73 -20.72 4.78
CA GLY A 205 -0.60 -21.09 5.62
C GLY A 205 0.27 -19.86 5.83
N ILE A 206 0.39 -19.41 7.08
CA ILE A 206 1.34 -18.38 7.46
C ILE A 206 2.40 -19.05 8.32
N ASP A 207 3.65 -18.84 7.98
CA ASP A 207 4.78 -19.55 8.57
C ASP A 207 5.96 -18.61 8.85
N GLN A 208 7.10 -19.20 9.19
CA GLN A 208 8.32 -18.46 9.49
C GLN A 208 8.84 -17.59 8.33
N SER A 209 8.42 -17.82 7.09
CA SER A 209 8.80 -17.02 5.92
C SER A 209 8.13 -15.65 5.94
N GLU A 210 6.91 -15.51 6.49
CA GLU A 210 6.20 -14.23 6.60
C GLU A 210 6.79 -13.28 7.65
N VAL A 211 7.60 -13.76 8.59
CA VAL A 211 8.25 -12.89 9.60
C VAL A 211 9.12 -11.81 8.93
N PRO A 212 10.16 -12.14 8.14
CA PRO A 212 10.96 -11.13 7.45
C PRO A 212 10.16 -10.36 6.39
N TRP A 213 9.10 -10.94 5.81
CA TRP A 213 8.21 -10.22 4.90
C TRP A 213 7.51 -9.06 5.60
N LEU A 214 6.87 -9.30 6.74
CA LEU A 214 6.16 -8.25 7.46
C LEU A 214 7.11 -7.21 8.07
N GLN A 215 8.32 -7.62 8.48
CA GLN A 215 9.37 -6.66 8.85
C GLN A 215 9.75 -5.76 7.67
N ALA A 216 9.87 -6.33 6.45
CA ALA A 216 10.18 -5.56 5.26
C ALA A 216 9.09 -4.50 4.97
N TYR A 217 7.81 -4.83 5.17
CA TYR A 217 6.70 -3.86 5.10
C TYR A 217 6.85 -2.74 6.13
N CYS A 218 7.21 -3.07 7.38
CA CYS A 218 7.41 -2.06 8.42
C CYS A 218 8.47 -1.04 7.98
N HIS A 219 9.60 -1.52 7.44
CA HIS A 219 10.64 -0.65 6.93
C HIS A 219 10.21 0.12 5.68
N LEU A 220 9.56 -0.52 4.71
CA LEU A 220 9.08 0.14 3.49
C LEU A 220 8.14 1.31 3.83
N LEU A 221 7.12 1.06 4.65
CA LEU A 221 6.14 2.07 5.01
C LEU A 221 6.75 3.18 5.89
N SER A 222 7.73 2.85 6.74
CA SER A 222 8.50 3.85 7.49
C SER A 222 9.26 4.78 6.54
N ALA A 223 9.98 4.24 5.55
CA ALA A 223 10.67 5.06 4.54
C ALA A 223 9.71 5.96 3.75
N VAL A 224 8.54 5.44 3.36
CA VAL A 224 7.51 6.19 2.64
C VAL A 224 6.95 7.35 3.47
N ALA A 225 6.87 7.20 4.80
CA ALA A 225 6.43 8.26 5.71
C ALA A 225 7.56 9.25 6.08
N ASP A 226 8.80 8.78 6.23
CA ASP A 226 9.95 9.62 6.59
C ASP A 226 10.34 10.59 5.48
N ILE A 227 10.24 10.19 4.21
CA ILE A 227 10.54 11.07 3.07
C ILE A 227 9.72 12.37 3.14
N PRO A 228 8.37 12.37 3.14
CA PRO A 228 7.59 13.61 3.25
C PRO A 228 7.77 14.31 4.60
N LEU A 229 8.06 13.60 5.68
CA LEU A 229 8.37 14.22 6.97
C LEU A 229 9.69 15.02 6.93
N ALA A 230 10.66 14.65 6.08
CA ALA A 230 11.91 15.39 5.94
C ALA A 230 11.74 16.82 5.38
N TYR A 231 10.60 17.10 4.72
CA TYR A 231 10.37 18.34 3.98
C TYR A 231 9.19 19.17 4.52
N ASP A 232 9.22 20.47 4.22
CA ASP A 232 8.10 21.38 4.45
C ASP A 232 7.16 21.46 3.24
N TRP A 233 6.04 20.76 3.34
CA TRP A 233 4.96 20.75 2.35
C TRP A 233 3.73 21.55 2.80
N HIS A 234 3.89 22.47 3.78
CA HIS A 234 2.78 23.26 4.34
C HIS A 234 2.04 24.07 3.27
N GLU A 235 2.76 24.78 2.41
CA GLU A 235 2.15 25.60 1.34
C GLU A 235 1.36 24.73 0.35
N ALA A 236 1.89 23.57 -0.04
CA ALA A 236 1.19 22.65 -0.94
C ALA A 236 -0.12 22.15 -0.31
N LEU A 237 -0.12 21.80 0.98
CA LEU A 237 -1.34 21.46 1.69
C LEU A 237 -2.35 22.61 1.68
N GLU A 238 -1.94 23.82 2.04
CA GLU A 238 -2.86 24.96 2.14
C GLU A 238 -3.53 25.34 0.82
N MET A 239 -2.86 25.06 -0.30
CA MET A 239 -3.31 25.46 -1.63
C MET A 239 -4.05 24.37 -2.41
N THR A 240 -3.82 23.08 -2.13
CA THR A 240 -4.31 22.01 -3.02
C THR A 240 -5.05 20.87 -2.35
N PHE A 241 -5.12 20.81 -1.00
CA PHE A 241 -5.73 19.66 -0.30
C PHE A 241 -7.24 19.82 -0.03
N HIS A 242 -7.88 20.84 -0.62
CA HIS A 242 -9.30 21.12 -0.40
C HIS A 242 -10.22 20.01 -0.94
N ASP A 243 -9.84 19.32 -2.01
CA ASP A 243 -10.61 18.19 -2.54
C ASP A 243 -10.44 16.92 -1.69
N ALA A 244 -9.23 16.68 -1.20
CA ALA A 244 -8.95 15.55 -0.31
C ALA A 244 -9.67 15.70 1.04
N PHE A 245 -9.80 16.94 1.54
CA PHE A 245 -10.43 17.24 2.83
C PHE A 245 -11.49 18.34 2.69
N PRO A 246 -12.66 18.07 2.07
CA PRO A 246 -13.63 19.10 1.65
C PRO A 246 -14.28 19.88 2.81
N ALA A 247 -14.24 19.36 4.03
CA ALA A 247 -14.80 19.98 5.22
C ALA A 247 -13.80 20.84 6.01
N THR A 248 -12.61 21.07 5.45
CA THR A 248 -11.55 21.85 6.09
C THR A 248 -11.71 23.37 5.91
N ARG A 249 -10.80 24.14 6.51
CA ARG A 249 -10.70 25.61 6.39
C ARG A 249 -9.35 26.05 5.82
N LEU A 250 -8.84 25.28 4.86
CA LEU A 250 -7.62 25.63 4.16
C LEU A 250 -7.86 26.91 3.33
N PRO A 251 -6.82 27.69 3.04
CA PRO A 251 -6.94 28.83 2.13
C PRO A 251 -7.63 28.50 0.80
N SER A 252 -7.41 27.29 0.26
CA SER A 252 -8.03 26.83 -0.98
C SER A 252 -9.48 26.32 -0.83
N SER A 253 -10.02 26.15 0.39
CA SER A 253 -11.35 25.54 0.61
C SER A 253 -12.51 26.28 -0.05
N GLY A 254 -12.35 27.57 -0.36
CA GLY A 254 -13.36 28.32 -1.12
C GLY A 254 -13.61 27.78 -2.53
N LEU A 255 -12.68 27.04 -3.12
CA LEU A 255 -12.82 26.45 -4.45
C LEU A 255 -13.93 25.39 -4.49
N VAL A 256 -14.06 24.57 -3.44
CA VAL A 256 -15.12 23.56 -3.32
C VAL A 256 -16.52 24.20 -3.36
N ASP A 257 -16.67 25.37 -2.75
CA ASP A 257 -17.94 26.10 -2.78
C ASP A 257 -18.26 26.69 -4.16
N GLU A 258 -17.25 27.20 -4.87
CA GLU A 258 -17.43 27.68 -6.24
C GLU A 258 -17.72 26.53 -7.21
N GLU A 259 -17.07 25.37 -7.07
CA GLU A 259 -17.35 24.18 -7.86
C GLU A 259 -18.80 23.72 -7.68
N LYS A 260 -19.29 23.65 -6.44
CA LYS A 260 -20.70 23.34 -6.15
C LYS A 260 -21.65 24.33 -6.82
N ARG A 261 -21.31 25.62 -6.85
CA ARG A 261 -22.11 26.65 -7.55
C ARG A 261 -22.08 26.48 -9.05
N LEU A 262 -20.93 26.14 -9.64
CA LEU A 262 -20.79 25.85 -11.07
C LEU A 262 -21.62 24.61 -11.44
N LEU A 263 -21.51 23.52 -10.69
CA LEU A 263 -22.31 22.30 -10.87
C LEU A 263 -23.81 22.58 -10.77
N ALA A 264 -24.24 23.41 -9.80
CA ALA A 264 -25.63 23.82 -9.68
C ALA A 264 -26.11 24.67 -10.87
N GLN A 265 -25.24 25.49 -11.47
CA GLN A 265 -25.55 26.29 -12.67
C GLN A 265 -25.62 25.43 -13.94
N LEU A 266 -24.73 24.43 -14.06
CA LEU A 266 -24.68 23.50 -15.19
C LEU A 266 -25.96 22.67 -15.33
N GLY A 267 -26.55 22.28 -14.19
CA GLY A 267 -27.69 21.36 -14.17
C GLY A 267 -27.30 19.92 -14.53
N PRO A 268 -28.28 19.01 -14.66
CA PRO A 268 -28.02 17.59 -14.90
C PRO A 268 -27.35 17.36 -16.26
N GLU A 269 -26.49 16.35 -16.33
CA GLU A 269 -25.82 15.93 -17.56
C GLU A 269 -26.85 15.51 -18.64
N PRO A 270 -26.85 16.13 -19.83
CA PRO A 270 -27.71 15.71 -20.94
C PRO A 270 -27.33 14.32 -21.47
N PRO A 271 -28.27 13.55 -22.05
CA PRO A 271 -27.99 12.21 -22.58
C PRO A 271 -26.82 12.19 -23.56
N GLN A 272 -25.97 11.17 -23.44
CA GLN A 272 -24.89 10.91 -24.39
C GLN A 272 -25.42 10.40 -25.74
N PHE A 273 -24.63 10.57 -26.80
CA PHE A 273 -24.92 9.97 -28.10
C PHE A 273 -24.92 8.44 -27.99
N ASP A 274 -26.07 7.81 -28.25
CA ASP A 274 -26.18 6.36 -28.29
C ASP A 274 -25.96 5.83 -29.71
N VAL A 275 -24.86 5.10 -29.88
CA VAL A 275 -24.48 4.47 -31.15
C VAL A 275 -25.39 3.25 -31.45
N GLY A 276 -25.90 2.55 -30.44
CA GLY A 276 -26.62 1.28 -30.57
C GLY A 276 -25.78 0.17 -31.24
N ASP A 277 -26.43 -0.89 -31.74
CA ASP A 277 -25.80 -2.03 -32.45
C ASP A 277 -25.37 -1.71 -33.91
N TYR A 278 -25.05 -0.45 -34.21
CA TYR A 278 -24.93 0.03 -35.58
C TYR A 278 -23.56 -0.31 -36.21
N THR A 279 -23.57 -0.93 -37.40
CA THR A 279 -22.35 -1.35 -38.16
C THR A 279 -22.02 -0.45 -39.35
N GLY A 280 -22.71 0.69 -39.52
CA GLY A 280 -22.46 1.69 -40.58
C GLY A 280 -21.58 2.87 -40.16
N ASP A 281 -21.56 3.95 -40.96
CA ASP A 281 -20.76 5.16 -40.69
C ASP A 281 -21.33 5.99 -39.53
N TRP A 282 -20.93 5.64 -38.31
CA TRP A 282 -21.35 6.27 -37.05
C TRP A 282 -21.18 7.79 -37.04
N TRP A 283 -20.25 8.32 -37.85
CA TRP A 283 -19.93 9.74 -37.91
C TRP A 283 -21.08 10.57 -38.48
N GLU A 284 -21.78 10.08 -39.51
CA GLU A 284 -22.92 10.80 -40.09
C GLU A 284 -24.07 10.93 -39.09
N ARG A 285 -24.36 9.85 -38.35
CA ARG A 285 -25.39 9.85 -37.30
C ARG A 285 -25.00 10.72 -36.11
N TYR A 286 -23.72 10.72 -35.72
CA TYR A 286 -23.23 11.62 -34.69
C TYR A 286 -23.35 13.08 -35.12
N ARG A 287 -22.98 13.40 -36.36
CA ARG A 287 -23.10 14.75 -36.94
C ARG A 287 -24.56 15.22 -36.94
N ASP A 288 -25.49 14.38 -37.39
CA ASP A 288 -26.91 14.71 -37.42
C ASP A 288 -27.49 14.87 -36.01
N TRP A 289 -27.08 14.03 -35.05
CA TRP A 289 -27.47 14.17 -33.64
C TRP A 289 -26.89 15.43 -33.00
N ARG A 290 -25.65 15.80 -33.31
CA ARG A 290 -24.98 16.98 -32.74
C ARG A 290 -25.73 18.28 -33.04
N ASP A 291 -26.43 18.33 -34.18
CA ASP A 291 -27.22 19.49 -34.60
C ASP A 291 -28.65 19.52 -34.00
N THR A 292 -29.06 18.48 -33.27
CA THR A 292 -30.34 18.45 -32.53
C THR A 292 -30.31 19.36 -31.28
N PRO A 293 -31.47 19.79 -30.73
CA PRO A 293 -31.50 20.49 -29.45
C PRO A 293 -30.78 19.75 -28.33
N GLU A 294 -30.89 18.41 -28.29
CA GLU A 294 -30.22 17.53 -27.35
C GLU A 294 -28.70 17.55 -27.54
N GLY A 295 -28.22 17.38 -28.78
CA GLY A 295 -26.80 17.44 -29.12
C GLY A 295 -26.17 18.81 -28.83
N MET A 296 -26.88 19.90 -29.11
CA MET A 296 -26.45 21.27 -28.76
C MET A 296 -26.49 21.54 -27.26
N ALA A 297 -27.42 20.95 -26.52
CA ALA A 297 -27.45 21.03 -25.06
C ALA A 297 -26.27 20.28 -24.45
N ARG A 298 -25.96 19.08 -24.96
CA ARG A 298 -24.76 18.32 -24.58
C ARG A 298 -23.49 19.10 -24.87
N ALA A 299 -23.31 19.61 -26.09
CA ALA A 299 -22.08 20.33 -26.46
C ALA A 299 -21.85 21.56 -25.56
N ARG A 300 -22.91 22.31 -25.24
CA ARG A 300 -22.82 23.44 -24.30
C ARG A 300 -22.53 22.98 -22.88
N TRP A 301 -23.16 21.90 -22.43
CA TRP A 301 -22.88 21.32 -21.12
C TRP A 301 -21.44 20.85 -21.03
N GLU A 302 -20.90 20.19 -22.05
CA GLU A 302 -19.49 19.75 -22.13
C GLU A 302 -18.51 20.92 -22.14
N GLU A 303 -18.81 21.98 -22.89
CA GLU A 303 -18.01 23.21 -22.90
C GLU A 303 -17.99 23.88 -21.52
N GLN A 304 -19.14 23.93 -20.85
CA GLN A 304 -19.27 24.57 -19.54
C GLN A 304 -18.72 23.68 -18.40
N SER A 305 -18.86 22.35 -18.50
CA SER A 305 -18.35 21.39 -17.51
C SER A 305 -16.85 21.12 -17.67
N PHE A 306 -16.23 21.54 -18.78
CA PHE A 306 -14.79 21.45 -18.99
C PHE A 306 -13.99 22.01 -17.82
N ALA A 307 -14.38 23.19 -17.30
CA ALA A 307 -13.69 23.82 -16.17
C ALA A 307 -13.66 22.92 -14.92
N VAL A 308 -14.78 22.27 -14.59
CA VAL A 308 -14.90 21.33 -13.47
C VAL A 308 -14.03 20.09 -13.71
N ARG A 309 -14.01 19.59 -14.95
CA ARG A 309 -13.22 18.42 -15.34
C ARG A 309 -11.71 18.66 -15.37
N ILE A 310 -11.26 19.90 -15.51
CA ILE A 310 -9.82 20.21 -15.49
C ILE A 310 -9.34 20.76 -14.15
N ALA A 311 -10.24 21.15 -13.24
CA ALA A 311 -9.89 21.70 -11.93
C ALA A 311 -8.85 20.82 -11.22
N GLY A 312 -9.15 19.53 -11.10
CA GLY A 312 -8.24 18.54 -10.53
C GLY A 312 -6.84 18.45 -11.17
N LEU A 313 -6.75 18.59 -12.49
CA LEU A 313 -5.47 18.59 -13.20
C LEU A 313 -4.69 19.88 -12.94
N VAL A 314 -5.40 21.00 -12.78
CA VAL A 314 -4.81 22.29 -12.42
C VAL A 314 -4.34 22.25 -10.97
N ASP A 315 -5.12 21.70 -10.05
CA ASP A 315 -4.75 21.56 -8.64
C ASP A 315 -3.53 20.67 -8.46
N LEU A 316 -3.42 19.58 -9.23
CA LEU A 316 -2.16 18.85 -9.32
C LEU A 316 -1.04 19.75 -9.86
N GLY A 317 -1.27 20.45 -10.97
CA GLY A 317 -0.26 21.31 -11.57
C GLY A 317 0.27 22.33 -10.56
N VAL A 318 -0.61 22.88 -9.73
CA VAL A 318 -0.28 23.74 -8.60
C VAL A 318 0.46 22.96 -7.51
N PHE A 319 0.03 21.76 -7.14
CA PHE A 319 0.72 20.92 -6.15
C PHE A 319 2.17 20.69 -6.56
N VAL A 320 2.40 20.21 -7.78
CA VAL A 320 3.75 19.98 -8.33
C VAL A 320 4.52 21.29 -8.47
N HIS A 321 3.87 22.39 -8.81
CA HIS A 321 4.50 23.72 -8.85
C HIS A 321 4.96 24.19 -7.45
N LEU A 322 4.20 23.84 -6.41
CA LEU A 322 4.48 24.14 -5.00
C LEU A 322 5.35 23.07 -4.33
N MET A 323 5.69 21.97 -5.02
CA MET A 323 6.73 21.02 -4.61
C MET A 323 8.10 21.67 -4.79
N HIS A 324 8.36 22.75 -4.05
CA HIS A 324 9.67 23.33 -3.82
C HIS A 324 9.96 23.25 -2.33
N TRP A 325 9.82 22.05 -1.77
CA TRP A 325 9.72 21.85 -0.33
C TRP A 325 11.10 21.91 0.33
N PRO A 326 11.38 22.91 1.18
CA PRO A 326 12.66 22.99 1.87
C PRO A 326 12.79 21.84 2.86
N VAL A 327 14.03 21.38 3.05
CA VAL A 327 14.34 20.34 4.05
C VAL A 327 14.20 20.93 5.45
N VAL A 328 13.48 20.24 6.34
CA VAL A 328 13.27 20.63 7.75
C VAL A 328 13.77 19.59 8.74
N GLU A 329 13.76 18.30 8.38
CA GLU A 329 14.23 17.17 9.20
C GLU A 329 15.14 16.29 8.33
N PRO A 330 16.37 16.74 7.98
CA PRO A 330 17.25 16.05 7.03
C PRO A 330 17.62 14.62 7.44
N GLU A 331 17.70 14.35 8.74
CA GLU A 331 17.99 13.03 9.31
C GLU A 331 17.04 11.95 8.79
N ARG A 332 15.76 12.29 8.56
CA ARG A 332 14.75 11.35 8.07
C ARG A 332 15.04 10.82 6.68
N MET A 333 15.77 11.55 5.85
CA MET A 333 16.20 11.02 4.55
C MET A 333 17.28 9.94 4.74
N GLY A 334 18.18 10.12 5.70
CA GLY A 334 19.13 9.09 6.10
C GLY A 334 18.42 7.85 6.64
N GLU A 335 17.46 8.05 7.55
CA GLU A 335 16.64 6.96 8.13
C GLU A 335 15.83 6.23 7.04
N ALA A 336 15.16 6.96 6.13
CA ALA A 336 14.43 6.37 5.02
C ALA A 336 15.33 5.49 4.13
N ARG A 337 16.57 5.90 3.89
CA ARG A 337 17.56 5.10 3.14
C ARG A 337 17.94 3.82 3.91
N GLU A 338 18.14 3.90 5.22
CA GLU A 338 18.42 2.73 6.06
C GLU A 338 17.23 1.77 6.09
N HIS A 339 16.00 2.29 6.20
CA HIS A 339 14.78 1.51 6.08
C HIS A 339 14.70 0.78 4.73
N LEU A 340 14.96 1.47 3.61
CA LEU A 340 14.94 0.82 2.28
C LEU A 340 16.00 -0.28 2.14
N LEU A 341 17.19 -0.11 2.71
CA LEU A 341 18.24 -1.15 2.74
C LEU A 341 17.82 -2.34 3.62
N ALA A 342 17.21 -2.10 4.77
CA ALA A 342 16.67 -3.14 5.64
C ALA A 342 15.56 -3.94 4.94
N MET A 343 14.63 -3.26 4.25
CA MET A 343 13.61 -3.88 3.42
C MET A 343 14.23 -4.81 2.37
N VAL A 344 15.28 -4.37 1.66
CA VAL A 344 15.96 -5.23 0.67
C VAL A 344 16.56 -6.48 1.33
N ALA A 345 17.25 -6.33 2.45
CA ALA A 345 17.86 -7.46 3.17
C ALA A 345 16.81 -8.47 3.66
N LEU A 346 15.70 -7.97 4.21
CA LEU A 346 14.59 -8.77 4.71
C LEU A 346 13.82 -9.46 3.57
N SER A 347 13.58 -8.78 2.45
CA SER A 347 12.98 -9.37 1.26
C SER A 347 13.81 -10.56 0.75
N ARG A 348 15.15 -10.44 0.71
CA ARG A 348 16.03 -11.58 0.36
C ARG A 348 15.93 -12.74 1.34
N GLU A 349 15.84 -12.45 2.64
CA GLU A 349 15.68 -13.47 3.67
C GLU A 349 14.32 -14.18 3.57
N ASN A 350 13.25 -13.44 3.27
CA ASN A 350 11.93 -14.01 2.96
C ASN A 350 12.02 -14.98 1.77
N TRP A 351 12.55 -14.55 0.62
CA TRP A 351 12.69 -15.42 -0.56
C TRP A 351 13.59 -16.63 -0.31
N ARG A 352 14.60 -16.50 0.56
CA ARG A 352 15.45 -17.63 0.96
C ARG A 352 14.65 -18.67 1.77
N ARG A 353 13.68 -18.25 2.58
CA ARG A 353 12.79 -19.14 3.34
C ARG A 353 11.76 -19.79 2.42
N ILE A 354 11.08 -19.01 1.57
CA ILE A 354 10.11 -19.51 0.59
C ILE A 354 10.72 -20.59 -0.31
N GLU A 355 11.92 -20.38 -0.84
CA GLU A 355 12.56 -21.38 -1.71
C GLU A 355 13.02 -22.64 -0.97
N ALA A 356 13.11 -22.60 0.36
CA ALA A 356 13.46 -23.75 1.18
C ALA A 356 12.23 -24.61 1.54
N GLU A 357 11.03 -24.08 1.37
CA GLU A 357 9.78 -24.81 1.59
C GLU A 357 9.63 -25.98 0.61
N THR A 358 8.92 -27.01 1.05
CA THR A 358 8.76 -28.26 0.28
C THR A 358 7.31 -28.66 0.06
N ASP A 359 6.39 -27.98 0.72
CA ASP A 359 4.96 -28.16 0.69
C ASP A 359 4.25 -27.06 -0.13
N ASP A 360 2.96 -27.27 -0.37
CA ASP A 360 2.05 -26.32 -1.04
C ASP A 360 0.83 -26.19 -0.14
N ASN A 361 0.98 -25.44 0.95
CA ASN A 361 -0.02 -25.33 2.02
C ASN A 361 -0.84 -24.05 1.94
N ARG A 362 -1.12 -23.59 0.70
CA ARG A 362 -1.91 -22.37 0.46
C ARG A 362 -1.20 -21.16 1.08
N GLU A 363 0.05 -20.93 0.69
CA GLU A 363 0.86 -19.83 1.21
C GLU A 363 0.26 -18.46 0.87
N TRP A 364 0.44 -17.50 1.77
CA TRP A 364 0.16 -16.10 1.47
C TRP A 364 1.08 -15.58 0.36
N LEU A 365 2.37 -15.91 0.43
CA LEU A 365 3.36 -15.60 -0.60
C LEU A 365 3.95 -16.88 -1.20
N PRO A 366 3.35 -17.42 -2.27
CA PRO A 366 3.76 -18.70 -2.85
C PRO A 366 5.10 -18.56 -3.59
N GLY A 367 5.99 -19.53 -3.38
CA GLY A 367 7.13 -19.77 -4.23
C GLY A 367 6.75 -20.28 -5.64
N PRO A 368 7.72 -20.35 -6.57
CA PRO A 368 7.47 -20.67 -7.99
C PRO A 368 6.76 -22.00 -8.28
N LYS A 369 6.77 -22.93 -7.32
CA LYS A 369 6.21 -24.28 -7.43
C LYS A 369 4.90 -24.44 -6.65
N GLN A 370 4.53 -23.46 -5.85
CA GLN A 370 3.33 -23.45 -5.02
C GLN A 370 2.17 -22.78 -5.75
N THR A 371 0.95 -23.02 -5.26
CA THR A 371 -0.27 -22.51 -5.89
C THR A 371 -0.62 -21.13 -5.34
N SER A 372 -0.69 -20.11 -6.22
CA SER A 372 -1.16 -18.78 -5.83
C SER A 372 -2.66 -18.75 -5.56
N LEU A 373 -3.04 -18.10 -4.47
CA LEU A 373 -4.42 -17.87 -4.06
C LEU A 373 -4.94 -16.48 -4.49
N LEU A 374 -4.04 -15.60 -4.95
CA LEU A 374 -4.40 -14.28 -5.44
C LEU A 374 -4.72 -14.34 -6.94
N PRO A 375 -5.90 -13.86 -7.37
CA PRO A 375 -6.25 -13.81 -8.79
C PRO A 375 -5.22 -13.00 -9.59
N ASN A 376 -4.83 -13.52 -10.76
CA ASN A 376 -3.91 -12.87 -11.70
C ASN A 376 -2.47 -12.60 -11.21
N LEU A 377 -2.11 -12.99 -9.99
CA LEU A 377 -0.73 -12.90 -9.49
C LEU A 377 -0.11 -14.28 -9.46
N ARG A 378 0.67 -14.61 -10.48
CA ARG A 378 1.39 -15.89 -10.56
C ARG A 378 2.86 -15.69 -10.26
N VAL A 379 3.34 -16.31 -9.19
CA VAL A 379 4.77 -16.39 -8.91
C VAL A 379 5.37 -17.54 -9.72
N ASN A 380 6.33 -17.23 -10.58
CA ASN A 380 7.09 -18.21 -11.36
C ASN A 380 8.60 -17.85 -11.29
N ASP A 381 9.47 -18.73 -11.78
CA ASP A 381 10.92 -18.53 -11.71
C ASP A 381 11.39 -17.22 -12.38
N VAL A 382 10.69 -16.76 -13.43
CA VAL A 382 11.00 -15.50 -14.13
C VAL A 382 10.65 -14.30 -13.26
N VAL A 383 9.49 -14.32 -12.59
CA VAL A 383 9.07 -13.27 -11.67
C VAL A 383 10.05 -13.15 -10.49
N VAL A 384 10.41 -14.27 -9.87
CA VAL A 384 11.36 -14.28 -8.74
C VAL A 384 12.75 -13.82 -9.20
N TYR A 385 13.20 -14.22 -10.38
CA TYR A 385 14.45 -13.72 -10.95
C TYR A 385 14.42 -12.20 -11.20
N GLY A 386 13.34 -11.69 -11.81
CA GLY A 386 13.15 -10.27 -12.04
C GLY A 386 13.13 -9.46 -10.74
N TRP A 387 12.46 -9.98 -9.71
CA TRP A 387 12.44 -9.39 -8.38
C TRP A 387 13.81 -9.33 -7.72
N ARG A 388 14.59 -10.42 -7.77
CA ARG A 388 15.96 -10.42 -7.23
C ARG A 388 16.84 -9.39 -7.92
N ARG A 389 16.71 -9.28 -9.25
CA ARG A 389 17.41 -8.26 -10.02
C ARG A 389 17.00 -6.84 -9.61
N PHE A 390 15.71 -6.62 -9.35
CA PHE A 390 15.24 -5.35 -8.78
C PHE A 390 15.91 -5.03 -7.43
N LEU A 391 15.95 -6.00 -6.50
CA LEU A 391 16.60 -5.84 -5.21
C LEU A 391 18.11 -5.55 -5.34
N ASP A 392 18.80 -6.21 -6.28
CA ASP A 392 20.22 -5.96 -6.56
C ASP A 392 20.47 -4.51 -7.03
N GLU A 393 19.66 -4.03 -7.98
CA GLU A 393 19.81 -2.67 -8.52
C GLU A 393 19.40 -1.60 -7.49
N LEU A 394 18.34 -1.83 -6.72
CA LEU A 394 17.89 -0.93 -5.67
C LEU A 394 18.96 -0.78 -4.58
N GLU A 395 19.52 -1.89 -4.08
CA GLU A 395 20.62 -1.86 -3.11
C GLU A 395 21.84 -1.12 -3.67
N ALA A 396 22.24 -1.42 -4.91
CA ALA A 396 23.40 -0.78 -5.53
C ALA A 396 23.23 0.74 -5.68
N LEU A 397 22.02 1.20 -6.02
CA LEU A 397 21.66 2.62 -6.06
C LEU A 397 21.72 3.25 -4.65
N LEU A 398 21.08 2.62 -3.66
CA LEU A 398 21.03 3.10 -2.29
C LEU A 398 22.42 3.10 -1.62
N GLU A 399 23.34 2.25 -2.04
CA GLU A 399 24.73 2.27 -1.54
C GLU A 399 25.64 3.22 -2.33
N GLY A 400 25.16 3.74 -3.46
CA GLY A 400 25.95 4.55 -4.39
C GLY A 400 27.00 3.75 -5.16
N ARG A 401 26.86 2.42 -5.24
CA ARG A 401 27.69 1.55 -6.09
C ARG A 401 27.37 1.72 -7.57
N THR A 402 26.11 2.01 -7.87
CA THR A 402 25.60 2.35 -9.20
C THR A 402 24.90 3.69 -9.15
N LEU A 403 24.98 4.46 -10.22
CA LEU A 403 24.37 5.79 -10.32
C LEU A 403 23.01 5.73 -11.02
N LEU A 404 22.09 6.60 -10.60
CA LEU A 404 20.81 6.77 -11.28
C LEU A 404 21.04 7.54 -12.60
N PRO A 405 20.65 6.99 -13.76
CA PRO A 405 20.82 7.68 -15.04
C PRO A 405 19.92 8.93 -15.10
N HIS A 406 20.39 9.97 -15.76
CA HIS A 406 19.59 11.17 -16.03
C HIS A 406 19.72 11.55 -17.50
N TRP A 407 18.57 11.72 -18.17
CA TRP A 407 18.46 11.91 -19.63
C TRP A 407 19.26 13.09 -20.20
N ARG A 408 19.62 14.05 -19.35
CA ARG A 408 20.36 15.27 -19.73
C ARG A 408 21.88 15.16 -19.59
N PHE A 409 22.40 14.09 -18.98
CA PHE A 409 23.83 13.89 -18.78
C PHE A 409 24.38 12.82 -19.73
N ALA A 410 25.68 12.91 -20.02
CA ALA A 410 26.35 11.96 -20.90
C ALA A 410 26.41 10.56 -20.28
N GLU A 411 26.52 9.55 -21.14
CA GLU A 411 26.76 8.17 -20.72
C GLU A 411 28.00 8.05 -19.82
N GLY A 412 27.94 7.17 -18.82
CA GLY A 412 28.96 7.04 -17.78
C GLY A 412 28.91 8.13 -16.71
N ARG A 413 27.85 8.96 -16.69
CA ARG A 413 27.58 9.92 -15.61
C ARG A 413 26.16 9.75 -15.09
N GLY A 414 25.99 9.80 -13.77
CA GLY A 414 24.69 9.66 -13.14
C GLY A 414 24.61 10.31 -11.77
N VAL A 415 23.42 10.29 -11.21
CA VAL A 415 23.10 10.86 -9.90
C VAL A 415 23.42 9.82 -8.82
N ASN A 416 24.27 10.17 -7.87
CA ASN A 416 24.56 9.33 -6.71
C ASN A 416 23.37 9.39 -5.73
N LEU A 417 22.55 8.34 -5.74
CA LEU A 417 21.32 8.29 -4.93
C LEU A 417 21.62 8.24 -3.43
N ARG A 418 22.69 7.55 -3.01
CA ARG A 418 23.16 7.59 -1.62
C ARG A 418 23.38 9.02 -1.16
N ARG A 419 24.14 9.83 -1.91
CA ARG A 419 24.38 11.23 -1.55
C ARG A 419 23.10 12.07 -1.58
N PHE A 420 22.16 11.75 -2.47
CA PHE A 420 20.86 12.42 -2.50
C PHE A 420 20.08 12.19 -1.20
N PHE A 421 20.16 11.01 -0.58
CA PHE A 421 19.57 10.75 0.74
C PHE A 421 20.40 11.30 1.91
N ASP A 422 21.73 11.16 1.85
CA ASP A 422 22.64 11.60 2.92
C ASP A 422 22.76 13.15 3.00
N GLU A 423 22.56 13.85 1.88
CA GLU A 423 22.63 15.31 1.73
C GLU A 423 21.39 15.83 0.95
N PRO A 424 20.16 15.74 1.50
CA PRO A 424 18.95 15.98 0.70
C PRO A 424 18.84 17.43 0.19
N PRO A 425 18.52 17.64 -1.11
CA PRO A 425 18.26 18.97 -1.64
C PRO A 425 16.85 19.43 -1.24
N THR A 426 16.50 20.69 -1.49
CA THR A 426 15.07 21.07 -1.58
C THR A 426 14.36 20.11 -2.55
N LEU A 427 13.26 19.49 -2.11
CA LEU A 427 12.52 18.58 -2.97
C LEU A 427 11.80 19.39 -4.04
N ASP A 428 12.29 19.27 -5.26
CA ASP A 428 11.73 19.92 -6.44
C ASP A 428 11.75 18.96 -7.63
N PRO A 429 10.65 18.20 -7.87
CA PRO A 429 10.59 17.22 -8.94
C PRO A 429 10.84 17.82 -10.32
N ILE A 430 10.44 19.08 -10.55
CA ILE A 430 10.64 19.76 -11.83
C ILE A 430 12.13 20.04 -12.03
N LEU A 431 12.83 20.58 -11.03
CA LEU A 431 14.26 20.87 -11.11
C LEU A 431 15.12 19.60 -11.04
N ILE A 432 14.65 18.54 -10.38
CA ILE A 432 15.26 17.20 -10.43
C ILE A 432 15.16 16.65 -11.84
N ALA A 433 13.96 16.63 -12.44
CA ALA A 433 13.75 16.14 -13.80
C ALA A 433 14.44 17.00 -14.86
N GLN A 434 14.53 18.32 -14.64
CA GLN A 434 15.26 19.23 -15.51
C GLN A 434 16.78 19.07 -15.38
N GLY A 435 17.28 18.71 -14.19
CA GLY A 435 18.66 18.34 -13.92
C GLY A 435 19.43 19.29 -13.00
N THR A 436 18.95 20.51 -12.73
CA THR A 436 19.71 21.50 -11.94
C THR A 436 19.86 21.07 -10.48
N SER A 437 18.79 20.55 -9.86
CA SER A 437 18.83 20.11 -8.46
C SER A 437 19.71 18.89 -8.25
N VAL A 438 19.96 18.10 -9.29
CA VAL A 438 20.77 16.88 -9.19
C VAL A 438 22.26 17.08 -9.51
N LEU A 439 22.66 18.27 -10.00
CA LEU A 439 24.06 18.57 -10.32
C LEU A 439 25.05 18.31 -9.17
N PRO A 440 24.75 18.63 -7.89
CA PRO A 440 25.67 18.38 -6.77
C PRO A 440 25.98 16.89 -6.53
N TYR A 441 25.11 16.00 -7.01
CA TYR A 441 25.21 14.54 -6.85
C TYR A 441 25.69 13.85 -8.13
N LEU A 442 26.04 14.60 -9.18
CA LEU A 442 26.47 14.06 -10.46
C LEU A 442 27.90 13.52 -10.35
N GLU A 443 28.08 12.23 -10.62
CA GLU A 443 29.36 11.54 -10.55
C GLU A 443 29.64 10.78 -11.85
N ASP A 444 30.91 10.45 -12.08
CA ASP A 444 31.33 9.57 -13.16
C ASP A 444 31.33 8.13 -12.63
N GLY A 445 30.70 7.20 -13.35
CA GLY A 445 30.56 5.82 -12.91
C GLY A 445 29.52 5.03 -13.71
N ASP A 446 29.37 3.76 -13.35
CA ASP A 446 28.36 2.89 -13.95
C ASP A 446 26.96 3.35 -13.54
N THR A 447 26.06 3.44 -14.52
CA THR A 447 24.66 3.81 -14.31
C THR A 447 23.76 2.60 -14.50
N VAL A 448 22.64 2.54 -13.78
CA VAL A 448 21.58 1.56 -14.07
C VAL A 448 21.11 1.76 -15.52
N SER A 449 21.09 0.70 -16.32
CA SER A 449 20.69 0.82 -17.73
C SER A 449 19.16 0.81 -17.90
N GLN A 450 18.66 1.56 -18.88
CA GLN A 450 17.23 1.55 -19.23
C GLN A 450 16.76 0.14 -19.64
N ASP A 451 17.61 -0.63 -20.32
CA ASP A 451 17.32 -2.03 -20.67
C ASP A 451 17.19 -2.91 -19.42
N THR A 452 17.96 -2.63 -18.36
CA THR A 452 17.84 -3.33 -17.08
C THR A 452 16.50 -3.03 -16.42
N VAL A 453 16.12 -1.76 -16.33
CA VAL A 453 14.83 -1.34 -15.76
C VAL A 453 13.68 -1.93 -16.57
N GLY A 454 13.68 -1.76 -17.91
CA GLY A 454 12.67 -2.32 -18.79
C GLY A 454 12.61 -3.85 -18.72
N GLY A 455 13.75 -4.52 -18.60
CA GLY A 455 13.85 -5.97 -18.41
C GLY A 455 13.19 -6.43 -17.11
N ILE A 456 13.47 -5.75 -15.99
CA ILE A 456 12.84 -6.03 -14.69
C ILE A 456 11.31 -5.84 -14.80
N LEU A 457 10.86 -4.70 -15.31
CA LEU A 457 9.44 -4.38 -15.41
C LEU A 457 8.67 -5.38 -16.29
N ASN A 458 9.29 -5.83 -17.40
CA ASN A 458 8.69 -6.83 -18.28
C ASN A 458 8.58 -8.23 -17.64
N MET A 459 9.45 -8.57 -16.68
CA MET A 459 9.39 -9.83 -15.93
C MET A 459 8.28 -9.83 -14.88
N LEU A 460 7.81 -8.65 -14.46
CA LEU A 460 6.72 -8.47 -13.49
C LEU A 460 5.36 -8.44 -14.24
N GLU A 461 4.97 -9.60 -14.78
CA GLU A 461 3.87 -9.81 -15.74
C GLU A 461 2.51 -9.19 -15.37
N ALA A 462 2.20 -9.05 -14.08
CA ALA A 462 0.95 -8.50 -13.54
C ALA A 462 1.04 -7.01 -13.15
N GLY A 463 2.15 -6.36 -13.54
CA GLY A 463 2.44 -4.96 -13.23
C GLY A 463 3.40 -4.81 -12.04
N PRO A 464 4.35 -3.87 -12.10
CA PRO A 464 5.37 -3.69 -11.08
C PRO A 464 4.80 -3.28 -9.73
N LEU A 465 3.71 -2.50 -9.70
CA LEU A 465 3.08 -2.04 -8.46
C LEU A 465 2.41 -3.17 -7.68
N GLY A 466 1.71 -4.08 -8.36
CA GLY A 466 1.03 -5.21 -7.72
C GLY A 466 2.03 -6.16 -7.04
N TYR A 467 3.12 -6.52 -7.73
CA TYR A 467 4.19 -7.31 -7.12
C TYR A 467 4.97 -6.55 -6.07
N PHE A 468 5.25 -5.27 -6.27
CA PHE A 468 5.94 -4.46 -5.26
C PHE A 468 5.14 -4.40 -3.95
N LEU A 469 3.82 -4.18 -4.04
CA LEU A 469 2.91 -4.13 -2.89
C LEU A 469 2.57 -5.49 -2.29
N TRP A 470 2.92 -6.61 -2.92
CA TRP A 470 2.68 -7.95 -2.37
C TRP A 470 3.97 -8.61 -1.85
N PHE A 471 5.09 -8.33 -2.50
CA PHE A 471 6.40 -8.86 -2.12
C PHE A 471 7.10 -8.01 -1.04
N ASN A 472 6.63 -6.79 -0.78
CA ASN A 472 7.19 -5.84 0.19
C ASN A 472 6.18 -4.89 0.82
#